data_AF-A0AAW0A4V5-F1
#
_entry.id   AF-A0AAW0A4V5-F1
#
_cell.length_a   1.000
_cell.length_b   1.000
_cell.length_c   1.000
_cell.angle_alpha   90.00
_cell.angle_beta   90.00
_cell.angle_gamma   90.00
#
_symmetry.space_group_name_H-M   'P 1'
#
loop_
_entity.id
_entity.type
_entity.pdbx_description
1 polymer ?
#
loop_
_entity_poly.entity_id
_entity_poly.type
_entity_poly.pdbx_seq_one_letter_code
_entity_poly.pdbx_strand_id
1 'polypeptide(L)'
;THAMTAVRTSTEIFAGAGVYTIPELWHMAGLAPNLTEAEVFDSPSRTARLCSAYYHFGKEAHTTLWPLVKRFLVGFVICVSEEDRLLYSDRLNVHGKDRSYVSARFHELLSDLELCFEWHADDPLWVRQCDEIAGPFDVFEPELIRHALEIEDMNLGTLIFGADHWAYLCAEAGLPVACVSSWNPLAHYYSTLSLPSEMASSWLNMDKYTYLFHPSSQRKPLQAFHPYTQLYRLAKADIWSVIPAFPDNSAPIPRRRPPLNPRELKPESKPKPKQTKPQPRRSPPKPKPLPPLIPKPTPIELSTSFVRERALLSYIIKYTQDYTVGPLDYCGIARRIKGRGEDV
;
A
#
# COMPACT_ATOMS: atom_id res chain seq x y z
N THR A 1 -5.51 13.13 2.47
CA THR A 1 -6.13 11.82 2.76
C THR A 1 -5.05 10.76 2.77
N HIS A 2 -5.11 9.80 3.70
CA HIS A 2 -4.21 8.63 3.71
C HIS A 2 -4.55 7.71 2.53
N ALA A 3 -3.53 7.25 1.79
CA ALA A 3 -3.72 6.43 0.60
C ALA A 3 -4.49 5.13 0.89
N MET A 4 -4.23 4.48 2.03
CA MET A 4 -4.98 3.30 2.49
C MET A 4 -6.47 3.57 2.62
N THR A 5 -6.84 4.75 3.11
CA THR A 5 -8.26 5.11 3.23
C THR A 5 -8.88 5.28 1.85
N ALA A 6 -8.19 5.92 0.92
CA ALA A 6 -8.66 6.09 -0.46
C ALA A 6 -8.91 4.73 -1.13
N VAL A 7 -7.92 3.81 -1.09
CA VAL A 7 -8.05 2.45 -1.65
C VAL A 7 -9.23 1.69 -1.06
N ARG A 8 -9.41 1.74 0.27
CA ARG A 8 -10.54 1.07 0.96
C ARG A 8 -11.89 1.62 0.57
N THR A 9 -11.99 2.93 0.31
CA THR A 9 -13.26 3.57 -0.03
C THR A 9 -13.60 3.45 -1.52
N SER A 10 -12.61 3.26 -2.39
CA SER A 10 -12.77 3.05 -3.83
C SER A 10 -13.07 1.59 -4.16
N THR A 11 -14.16 1.07 -3.60
CA THR A 11 -14.57 -0.34 -3.72
C THR A 11 -14.86 -0.80 -5.14
N GLU A 12 -15.14 0.14 -6.05
CA GLU A 12 -15.33 -0.08 -7.47
C GLU A 12 -14.02 -0.36 -8.23
N ILE A 13 -12.88 0.08 -7.68
CA ILE A 13 -11.54 -0.16 -8.24
C ILE A 13 -10.87 -1.32 -7.48
N PHE A 14 -10.90 -1.27 -6.16
CA PHE A 14 -10.24 -2.22 -5.27
C PHE A 14 -11.26 -3.12 -4.55
N ALA A 15 -12.06 -3.83 -5.35
CA ALA A 15 -13.08 -4.74 -4.85
C ALA A 15 -12.49 -5.85 -3.96
N GLY A 16 -12.88 -5.88 -2.69
CA GLY A 16 -12.36 -6.86 -1.71
C GLY A 16 -11.10 -6.42 -0.97
N ALA A 17 -10.65 -5.17 -1.13
CA ALA A 17 -9.59 -4.59 -0.32
C ALA A 17 -10.12 -4.17 1.08
N GLY A 18 -10.35 -5.17 1.93
CA GLY A 18 -10.88 -5.02 3.30
C GLY A 18 -9.82 -4.74 4.37
N VAL A 19 -10.21 -4.96 5.64
CA VAL A 19 -9.38 -4.68 6.83
C VAL A 19 -8.11 -5.54 6.85
N TYR A 20 -8.17 -6.79 6.41
CA TYR A 20 -7.00 -7.68 6.35
C TYR A 20 -6.23 -7.55 5.05
N THR A 21 -6.93 -7.36 3.93
CA THR A 21 -6.31 -7.26 2.60
C THR A 21 -5.38 -6.04 2.51
N ILE A 22 -5.78 -4.89 3.05
CA ILE A 22 -5.00 -3.65 2.90
C ILE A 22 -3.61 -3.73 3.55
N PRO A 23 -3.46 -4.17 4.81
CA PRO A 23 -2.15 -4.46 5.40
C PRO A 23 -1.27 -5.34 4.53
N GLU A 24 -1.83 -6.40 3.96
CA GLU A 24 -1.11 -7.31 3.06
C GLU A 24 -0.67 -6.60 1.79
N LEU A 25 -1.56 -5.89 1.11
CA LEU A 25 -1.26 -5.13 -0.11
C LEU A 25 -0.15 -4.11 0.12
N TRP A 26 -0.19 -3.38 1.24
CA TRP A 26 0.84 -2.40 1.58
C TRP A 26 2.19 -3.04 1.87
N HIS A 27 2.19 -4.18 2.57
CA HIS A 27 3.40 -4.93 2.84
C HIS A 27 4.04 -5.45 1.54
N MET A 28 3.26 -6.10 0.68
CA MET A 28 3.74 -6.61 -0.61
C MET A 28 4.21 -5.49 -1.54
N ALA A 29 3.53 -4.33 -1.52
CA ALA A 29 3.94 -3.16 -2.29
C ALA A 29 5.13 -2.40 -1.68
N GLY A 30 5.57 -2.72 -0.45
CA GLY A 30 6.66 -2.03 0.23
C GLY A 30 6.32 -0.59 0.62
N LEU A 31 5.08 -0.32 1.02
CA LEU A 31 4.58 1.04 1.28
C LEU A 31 4.44 1.31 2.78
N ALA A 32 4.84 2.51 3.22
CA ALA A 32 4.63 2.94 4.61
C ALA A 32 3.14 3.21 4.93
N PRO A 33 2.67 2.97 6.17
CA PRO A 33 1.26 3.09 6.54
C PRO A 33 0.65 4.50 6.42
N ASN A 34 1.45 5.56 6.58
CA ASN A 34 1.00 6.96 6.60
C ASN A 34 1.34 7.72 5.31
N LEU A 35 1.51 7.02 4.19
CA LEU A 35 1.60 7.68 2.88
C LEU A 35 0.26 8.34 2.52
N THR A 36 0.36 9.55 2.00
CA THR A 36 -0.78 10.26 1.41
C THR A 36 -1.16 9.68 0.06
N GLU A 37 -2.39 9.92 -0.36
CA GLU A 37 -2.88 9.57 -1.70
C GLU A 37 -1.95 10.10 -2.80
N ALA A 38 -1.41 11.32 -2.64
CA ALA A 38 -0.47 11.92 -3.57
C ALA A 38 0.85 11.15 -3.68
N GLU A 39 1.44 10.81 -2.54
CA GLU A 39 2.72 10.09 -2.50
C GLU A 39 2.63 8.71 -3.15
N VAL A 40 1.45 8.09 -3.16
CA VAL A 40 1.22 6.80 -3.83
C VAL A 40 0.84 7.01 -5.29
N PHE A 41 -0.27 7.71 -5.57
CA PHE A 41 -0.88 7.76 -6.90
C PHE A 41 -0.22 8.74 -7.87
N ASP A 42 0.54 9.72 -7.38
CA ASP A 42 1.32 10.59 -8.25
C ASP A 42 2.73 10.02 -8.52
N SER A 43 3.08 8.88 -7.93
CA SER A 43 4.34 8.15 -8.17
C SER A 43 4.08 6.92 -9.07
N PRO A 44 4.62 6.89 -10.30
CA PRO A 44 4.43 5.74 -11.19
C PRO A 44 4.88 4.42 -10.57
N SER A 45 6.02 4.41 -9.88
CA SER A 45 6.58 3.23 -9.23
C SER A 45 5.71 2.71 -8.08
N ARG A 46 5.23 3.58 -7.18
CA ARG A 46 4.37 3.17 -6.04
C ARG A 46 3.00 2.68 -6.52
N THR A 47 2.38 3.37 -7.47
CA THR A 47 1.12 2.91 -8.07
C THR A 47 1.29 1.57 -8.76
N ALA A 48 2.36 1.40 -9.54
CA ALA A 48 2.67 0.13 -10.21
C ALA A 48 2.83 -1.01 -9.19
N ARG A 49 3.60 -0.80 -8.11
CA ARG A 49 3.75 -1.80 -7.04
C ARG A 49 2.43 -2.13 -6.35
N LEU A 50 1.57 -1.14 -6.06
CA LEU A 50 0.26 -1.38 -5.47
C LEU A 50 -0.65 -2.20 -6.41
N CYS A 51 -0.69 -1.85 -7.70
CA CYS A 51 -1.44 -2.61 -8.71
C CYS A 51 -0.91 -4.05 -8.83
N SER A 52 0.40 -4.23 -8.87
CA SER A 52 1.04 -5.55 -8.92
C SER A 52 0.79 -6.37 -7.65
N ALA A 53 0.85 -5.75 -6.48
CA ALA A 53 0.50 -6.40 -5.21
C ALA A 53 -0.96 -6.85 -5.19
N TYR A 54 -1.87 -6.02 -5.71
CA TYR A 54 -3.29 -6.37 -5.82
C TYR A 54 -3.54 -7.53 -6.78
N TYR A 55 -2.91 -7.51 -7.95
CA TYR A 55 -2.94 -8.64 -8.88
C TYR A 55 -2.38 -9.90 -8.24
N HIS A 56 -1.20 -9.82 -7.62
CA HIS A 56 -0.54 -10.96 -6.98
C HIS A 56 -1.43 -11.57 -5.91
N PHE A 57 -2.01 -10.74 -5.04
CA PHE A 57 -2.92 -11.19 -3.99
C PHE A 57 -4.13 -11.94 -4.56
N GLY A 58 -4.77 -11.39 -5.60
CA GLY A 58 -5.90 -12.05 -6.27
C GLY A 58 -5.50 -13.35 -6.96
N LYS A 59 -4.33 -13.38 -7.60
CA LYS A 59 -3.78 -14.58 -8.25
C LYS A 59 -3.49 -15.67 -7.23
N GLU A 60 -2.79 -15.35 -6.15
CA GLU A 60 -2.47 -16.27 -5.06
C GLU A 60 -3.74 -16.77 -4.37
N ALA A 61 -4.73 -15.89 -4.17
CA ALA A 61 -6.03 -16.26 -3.63
C ALA A 61 -6.68 -17.37 -4.47
N HIS A 62 -6.61 -17.27 -5.79
CA HIS A 62 -7.17 -18.27 -6.69
C HIS A 62 -6.31 -19.55 -6.81
N THR A 63 -4.98 -19.43 -6.90
CA THR A 63 -4.11 -20.58 -7.19
C THR A 63 -3.72 -21.37 -5.96
N THR A 64 -3.53 -20.71 -4.82
CA THR A 64 -2.96 -21.31 -3.61
C THR A 64 -3.97 -21.37 -2.48
N LEU A 65 -4.72 -20.28 -2.24
CA LEU A 65 -5.65 -20.22 -1.12
C LEU A 65 -6.96 -20.95 -1.43
N TRP A 66 -7.52 -20.82 -2.63
CA TRP A 66 -8.79 -21.46 -2.97
C TRP A 66 -8.80 -22.99 -2.75
N PRO A 67 -7.74 -23.76 -3.11
CA PRO A 67 -7.66 -25.17 -2.74
C PRO A 67 -7.72 -25.47 -1.23
N LEU A 68 -7.27 -24.54 -0.38
CA LEU A 68 -7.41 -24.63 1.07
C LEU A 68 -8.88 -24.37 1.46
N VAL A 69 -9.46 -23.25 1.01
CA VAL A 69 -10.82 -22.85 1.36
C VAL A 69 -11.86 -23.87 0.89
N LYS A 70 -11.73 -24.38 -0.33
CA LYS A 70 -12.67 -25.30 -0.96
C LYS A 70 -12.89 -26.57 -0.14
N ARG A 71 -11.89 -27.03 0.63
CA ARG A 71 -12.00 -28.24 1.47
C ARG A 71 -12.97 -28.06 2.63
N PHE A 72 -13.18 -26.83 3.06
CA PHE A 72 -14.04 -26.46 4.17
C PHE A 72 -15.41 -25.94 3.72
N LEU A 73 -15.63 -25.86 2.40
CA LEU A 73 -16.86 -25.36 1.82
C LEU A 73 -17.89 -26.49 1.72
N VAL A 74 -19.00 -26.36 2.47
CA VAL A 74 -20.16 -27.25 2.42
C VAL A 74 -21.34 -26.44 1.88
N GLY A 75 -21.63 -26.62 0.60
CA GLY A 75 -22.61 -25.80 -0.12
C GLY A 75 -22.11 -24.35 -0.25
N PHE A 76 -22.74 -23.44 0.48
CA PHE A 76 -22.36 -22.01 0.54
C PHE A 76 -21.76 -21.60 1.88
N VAL A 77 -21.57 -22.56 2.81
CA VAL A 77 -21.10 -22.30 4.16
C VAL A 77 -19.70 -22.86 4.32
N ILE A 78 -18.83 -22.13 5.03
CA ILE A 78 -17.52 -22.62 5.41
C ILE A 78 -17.58 -23.14 6.84
N CYS A 79 -17.16 -24.38 7.04
CA CYS A 79 -17.09 -25.03 8.34
C CYS A 79 -15.62 -25.32 8.65
N VAL A 80 -15.04 -24.53 9.55
CA VAL A 80 -13.63 -24.63 9.95
C VAL A 80 -13.51 -24.75 11.47
N SER A 81 -12.56 -25.56 11.91
CA SER A 81 -12.10 -25.57 13.31
C SER A 81 -11.17 -24.40 13.60
N GLU A 82 -10.80 -24.20 14.86
CA GLU A 82 -9.76 -23.22 15.24
C GLU A 82 -8.41 -23.55 14.58
N GLU A 83 -8.05 -24.84 14.50
CA GLU A 83 -6.82 -25.32 13.87
C GLU A 83 -6.80 -24.97 12.37
N ASP A 84 -7.93 -25.13 11.67
CA ASP A 84 -8.06 -24.78 10.25
C ASP A 84 -7.93 -23.27 10.02
N ARG A 85 -8.42 -22.42 10.95
CA ARG A 85 -8.26 -20.96 10.89
C ARG A 85 -6.79 -20.55 11.05
N LEU A 86 -6.01 -21.28 11.85
CA LEU A 86 -4.58 -21.02 11.99
C LEU A 86 -3.81 -21.31 10.69
N LEU A 87 -4.20 -22.33 9.92
CA LEU A 87 -3.63 -22.60 8.59
C LEU A 87 -3.83 -21.42 7.63
N TYR A 88 -4.95 -20.70 7.76
CA TYR A 88 -5.15 -19.48 7.00
C TYR A 88 -4.20 -18.37 7.46
N SER A 89 -3.99 -18.22 8.78
CA SER A 89 -3.09 -17.19 9.31
C SER A 89 -1.66 -17.35 8.79
N ASP A 90 -1.22 -18.59 8.52
CA ASP A 90 0.09 -18.87 7.93
C ASP A 90 0.25 -18.31 6.50
N ARG A 91 -0.87 -18.00 5.82
CA ARG A 91 -0.90 -17.40 4.47
C ARG A 91 -0.87 -15.87 4.47
N LEU A 92 -1.08 -15.24 5.60
CA LEU A 92 -0.94 -13.79 5.72
C LEU A 92 0.54 -13.44 5.94
N ASN A 93 1.01 -12.32 5.45
CA ASN A 93 2.37 -11.86 5.70
C ASN A 93 2.44 -11.07 7.00
N VAL A 94 1.50 -10.16 7.25
CA VAL A 94 1.58 -9.18 8.36
C VAL A 94 0.33 -9.10 9.22
N HIS A 95 -0.87 -9.31 8.67
CA HIS A 95 -2.10 -9.02 9.38
C HIS A 95 -2.29 -9.90 10.62
N GLY A 96 -2.45 -9.26 11.78
CA GLY A 96 -2.70 -9.94 13.05
C GLY A 96 -1.58 -10.89 13.49
N LYS A 97 -0.36 -10.72 12.97
CA LYS A 97 0.83 -11.47 13.41
C LYS A 97 1.62 -10.65 14.40
N ASP A 98 2.33 -11.28 15.33
CA ASP A 98 3.25 -10.59 16.25
C ASP A 98 4.60 -10.27 15.57
N ARG A 99 5.03 -11.19 14.71
CA ARG A 99 6.24 -11.08 13.90
C ARG A 99 5.92 -11.57 12.49
N SER A 100 6.61 -11.00 11.51
CA SER A 100 6.48 -11.40 10.11
C SER A 100 7.82 -11.83 9.58
N TYR A 101 7.81 -12.85 8.74
CA TYR A 101 9.00 -13.30 8.05
C TYR A 101 9.32 -12.37 6.88
N VAL A 102 10.59 -11.96 6.76
CA VAL A 102 11.06 -11.11 5.66
C VAL A 102 12.39 -11.62 5.08
N SER A 103 12.68 -11.20 3.84
CA SER A 103 13.95 -11.48 3.17
C SER A 103 15.10 -10.68 3.77
N ALA A 104 16.34 -11.07 3.45
CA ALA A 104 17.53 -10.31 3.83
C ALA A 104 17.52 -8.89 3.22
N ARG A 105 17.15 -8.77 1.94
CA ARG A 105 17.03 -7.48 1.25
C ARG A 105 15.96 -6.60 1.91
N PHE A 106 14.80 -7.15 2.24
CA PHE A 106 13.75 -6.41 2.94
C PHE A 106 14.24 -5.91 4.30
N HIS A 107 14.94 -6.75 5.07
CA HIS A 107 15.48 -6.34 6.37
C HIS A 107 16.55 -5.24 6.27
N GLU A 108 17.41 -5.32 5.26
CA GLU A 108 18.41 -4.29 4.97
C GLU A 108 17.74 -2.96 4.62
N LEU A 109 16.77 -2.98 3.69
CA LEU A 109 15.98 -1.79 3.33
C LEU A 109 15.22 -1.20 4.53
N LEU A 110 14.70 -2.06 5.42
CA LEU A 110 14.05 -1.63 6.66
C LEU A 110 15.03 -0.90 7.58
N SER A 111 16.25 -1.43 7.72
CA SER A 111 17.31 -0.83 8.54
C SER A 111 17.77 0.50 7.96
N ASP A 112 17.92 0.60 6.63
CA ASP A 112 18.26 1.84 5.93
C ASP A 112 17.18 2.93 6.16
N LEU A 113 15.90 2.55 6.14
CA LEU A 113 14.79 3.47 6.42
C LEU A 113 14.79 3.94 7.88
N GLU A 114 15.01 3.03 8.84
CA GLU A 114 15.10 3.38 10.26
C GLU A 114 16.27 4.34 10.52
N LEU A 115 17.42 4.10 9.90
CA LEU A 115 18.57 5.00 9.99
C LEU A 115 18.28 6.40 9.41
N CYS A 116 17.56 6.47 8.29
CA CYS A 116 17.09 7.73 7.73
C CYS A 116 16.20 8.50 8.73
N PHE A 117 15.31 7.81 9.46
CA PHE A 117 14.49 8.45 10.49
C PHE A 117 15.33 8.96 11.67
N GLU A 118 16.36 8.22 12.08
CA GLU A 118 17.30 8.64 13.13
C GLU A 118 18.09 9.90 12.72
N TRP A 119 18.56 9.96 11.48
CA TRP A 119 19.27 11.15 10.96
C TRP A 119 18.41 12.41 10.97
N HIS A 120 17.11 12.27 10.76
CA HIS A 120 16.15 13.37 10.79
C HIS A 120 15.42 13.52 12.14
N ALA A 121 15.84 12.84 13.20
CA ALA A 121 15.14 12.87 14.49
C ALA A 121 15.13 14.26 15.14
N ASP A 122 16.24 15.00 14.98
CA ASP A 122 16.42 16.34 15.54
C ASP A 122 15.89 17.46 14.63
N ASP A 123 15.47 17.13 13.40
CA ASP A 123 14.92 18.11 12.48
C ASP A 123 13.52 18.55 12.92
N PRO A 124 13.24 19.87 12.98
CA PRO A 124 11.91 20.35 13.36
C PRO A 124 10.83 19.96 12.33
N LEU A 125 11.23 19.87 11.06
CA LEU A 125 10.41 19.40 9.95
C LEU A 125 11.32 19.06 8.77
N TRP A 126 11.19 17.85 8.21
CA TRP A 126 11.88 17.45 6.97
C TRP A 126 10.88 17.02 5.90
N VAL A 127 11.24 17.20 4.62
CA VAL A 127 10.39 16.80 3.49
C VAL A 127 10.81 15.42 3.02
N ARG A 128 9.84 14.51 2.91
CA ARG A 128 10.05 13.17 2.35
C ARG A 128 10.37 13.31 0.87
N GLN A 129 11.64 13.44 0.52
CA GLN A 129 12.07 13.55 -0.87
C GLN A 129 13.02 12.41 -1.17
N CYS A 130 12.78 11.71 -2.29
CA CYS A 130 13.75 10.75 -2.80
C CYS A 130 14.95 11.55 -3.32
N ASP A 131 16.04 11.54 -2.57
CA ASP A 131 17.35 11.93 -3.06
C ASP A 131 18.20 10.66 -3.25
N GLU A 132 19.19 10.71 -4.14
CA GLU A 132 19.97 9.53 -4.52
C GLU A 132 20.91 9.02 -3.41
N ILE A 133 21.08 9.76 -2.30
CA ILE A 133 22.18 9.51 -1.35
C ILE A 133 21.68 9.20 0.08
N ALA A 134 20.58 9.81 0.51
CA ALA A 134 20.09 9.84 1.89
C ALA A 134 18.56 9.88 2.03
N GLY A 135 17.80 9.88 0.92
CA GLY A 135 16.35 9.94 0.93
C GLY A 135 15.70 8.68 1.49
N PRO A 136 14.47 8.77 2.02
CA PRO A 136 13.74 7.60 2.48
C PRO A 136 13.31 6.75 1.28
N PHE A 137 13.94 5.59 1.12
CA PHE A 137 13.54 4.59 0.14
C PHE A 137 12.46 3.65 0.69
N ASP A 138 11.62 3.15 -0.21
CA ASP A 138 10.58 2.20 0.12
C ASP A 138 11.15 0.79 0.34
N VAL A 139 10.63 0.09 1.34
CA VAL A 139 11.07 -1.25 1.76
C VAL A 139 10.36 -2.31 0.92
N PHE A 140 10.75 -2.43 -0.35
CA PHE A 140 10.07 -3.28 -1.32
C PHE A 140 10.84 -4.57 -1.64
N GLU A 141 10.13 -5.71 -1.65
CA GLU A 141 10.65 -7.04 -1.99
C GLU A 141 9.88 -7.63 -3.20
N PRO A 142 10.50 -7.68 -4.40
CA PRO A 142 9.89 -8.16 -5.63
C PRO A 142 9.30 -9.58 -5.54
N GLU A 143 9.90 -10.45 -4.73
CA GLU A 143 9.44 -11.81 -4.49
C GLU A 143 7.99 -11.85 -3.94
N LEU A 144 7.58 -10.84 -3.15
CA LEU A 144 6.22 -10.72 -2.59
C LEU A 144 5.16 -10.40 -3.65
N ILE A 145 5.56 -10.01 -4.87
CA ILE A 145 4.66 -9.77 -5.99
C ILE A 145 5.01 -10.61 -7.23
N ARG A 146 5.74 -11.72 -7.05
CA ARG A 146 6.27 -12.59 -8.12
C ARG A 146 5.32 -12.81 -9.30
N HIS A 147 4.09 -13.31 -9.05
CA HIS A 147 3.10 -13.54 -10.11
C HIS A 147 2.85 -12.35 -11.04
N ALA A 148 2.89 -11.11 -10.51
CA ALA A 148 2.66 -9.91 -11.29
C ALA A 148 3.88 -9.51 -12.13
N LEU A 149 5.09 -9.86 -11.68
CA LEU A 149 6.35 -9.60 -12.36
C LEU A 149 6.69 -10.67 -13.40
N GLU A 150 6.06 -11.84 -13.34
CA GLU A 150 6.19 -12.93 -14.31
C GLU A 150 5.17 -12.84 -15.47
N ILE A 151 4.26 -11.86 -15.47
CA ILE A 151 3.30 -11.70 -16.58
C ILE A 151 4.04 -11.22 -17.83
N GLU A 152 3.80 -11.87 -18.96
CA GLU A 152 4.41 -11.52 -20.25
C GLU A 152 3.78 -10.27 -20.89
N ASP A 153 2.50 -10.01 -20.64
CA ASP A 153 1.75 -8.88 -21.18
C ASP A 153 1.28 -7.95 -20.05
N MET A 154 1.29 -6.64 -20.29
CA MET A 154 0.91 -5.60 -19.30
C MET A 154 1.74 -5.63 -18.00
N ASN A 155 2.97 -6.14 -18.04
CA ASN A 155 3.89 -6.10 -16.91
C ASN A 155 4.19 -4.65 -16.50
N LEU A 156 4.25 -4.39 -15.19
CA LEU A 156 4.50 -3.05 -14.64
C LEU A 156 5.95 -2.85 -14.19
N GLY A 157 6.84 -3.82 -14.40
CA GLY A 157 8.24 -3.78 -13.97
C GLY A 157 9.01 -2.57 -14.49
N THR A 158 8.74 -2.12 -15.72
CA THR A 158 9.34 -0.90 -16.29
C THR A 158 8.97 0.37 -15.51
N LEU A 159 7.78 0.43 -14.89
CA LEU A 159 7.39 1.55 -14.01
C LEU A 159 7.97 1.41 -12.61
N ILE A 160 8.20 0.18 -12.13
CA ILE A 160 8.73 -0.10 -10.79
C ILE A 160 10.24 0.17 -10.72
N PHE A 161 10.98 -0.41 -11.66
CA PHE A 161 12.45 -0.42 -11.66
C PHE A 161 13.08 0.54 -12.69
N GLY A 162 12.30 1.07 -13.61
CA GLY A 162 12.82 1.73 -14.81
C GLY A 162 13.13 0.72 -15.91
N ALA A 163 13.12 1.16 -17.18
CA ALA A 163 13.21 0.28 -18.34
C ALA A 163 14.53 -0.51 -18.38
N ASP A 164 15.66 0.16 -18.19
CA ASP A 164 16.99 -0.45 -18.31
C ASP A 164 17.24 -1.45 -17.17
N HIS A 165 16.94 -1.06 -15.93
CA HIS A 165 17.10 -1.93 -14.77
C HIS A 165 16.15 -3.13 -14.81
N TRP A 166 14.91 -2.92 -15.29
CA TRP A 166 13.96 -4.00 -15.49
C TRP A 166 14.43 -5.02 -16.54
N ALA A 167 14.97 -4.55 -17.67
CA ALA A 167 15.52 -5.42 -18.70
C ALA A 167 16.67 -6.29 -18.14
N TYR A 168 17.56 -5.69 -17.34
CA TYR A 168 18.62 -6.41 -16.64
C TYR A 168 18.07 -7.48 -15.69
N LEU A 169 17.11 -7.12 -14.84
CA LEU A 169 16.50 -8.04 -13.87
C LEU A 169 15.74 -9.19 -14.54
N CYS A 170 15.03 -8.93 -15.64
CA CYS A 170 14.38 -9.99 -16.43
C CYS A 170 15.40 -10.98 -17.00
N ALA A 171 16.50 -10.48 -17.56
CA ALA A 171 17.54 -11.32 -18.14
C ALA A 171 18.22 -12.20 -17.07
N GLU A 172 18.51 -11.62 -15.90
CA GLU A 172 19.09 -12.34 -14.76
C GLU A 172 18.17 -13.45 -14.26
N ALA A 173 16.88 -13.15 -14.13
CA ALA A 173 15.87 -14.11 -13.67
C ALA A 173 15.42 -15.13 -14.73
N GLY A 174 15.92 -15.03 -15.97
CA GLY A 174 15.51 -15.90 -17.08
C GLY A 174 14.05 -15.71 -17.53
N LEU A 175 13.49 -14.51 -17.34
CA LEU A 175 12.13 -14.18 -17.79
C LEU A 175 12.08 -13.96 -19.31
N PRO A 176 10.93 -14.24 -19.96
CA PRO A 176 10.76 -13.99 -21.38
C PRO A 176 10.96 -12.52 -21.76
N VAL A 177 11.48 -12.26 -22.97
CA VAL A 177 11.67 -10.90 -23.51
C VAL A 177 10.36 -10.09 -23.54
N ALA A 178 9.21 -10.79 -23.67
CA ALA A 178 7.89 -10.16 -23.62
C ALA A 178 7.66 -9.38 -22.30
N CYS A 179 8.20 -9.84 -21.17
CA CYS A 179 8.09 -9.15 -19.88
C CYS A 179 8.73 -7.75 -19.88
N VAL A 180 9.66 -7.45 -20.80
CA VAL A 180 10.38 -6.17 -20.90
C VAL A 180 9.57 -5.10 -21.65
N SER A 181 8.34 -5.42 -22.08
CA SER A 181 7.46 -4.45 -22.73
C SER A 181 7.28 -3.18 -21.88
N SER A 182 7.56 -2.02 -22.48
CA SER A 182 7.29 -0.72 -21.87
C SER A 182 5.84 -0.27 -22.04
N TRP A 183 5.06 -1.00 -22.84
CA TRP A 183 3.67 -0.67 -23.08
C TRP A 183 2.76 -1.35 -22.06
N ASN A 184 2.10 -0.54 -21.26
CA ASN A 184 0.91 -0.90 -20.49
C ASN A 184 0.04 0.36 -20.30
N PRO A 185 -1.27 0.22 -20.05
CA PRO A 185 -2.17 1.36 -19.91
C PRO A 185 -1.76 2.36 -18.83
N LEU A 186 -1.13 1.89 -17.75
CA LEU A 186 -0.67 2.74 -16.65
C LEU A 186 0.56 3.57 -17.06
N ALA A 187 1.51 2.98 -17.79
CA ALA A 187 2.66 3.68 -18.35
C ALA A 187 2.21 4.71 -19.38
N HIS A 188 1.22 4.37 -20.20
CA HIS A 188 0.62 5.34 -21.11
C HIS A 188 0.01 6.52 -20.35
N TYR A 189 -0.80 6.26 -19.30
CA TYR A 189 -1.35 7.31 -18.45
C TYR A 189 -0.27 8.24 -17.90
N TYR A 190 0.79 7.71 -17.27
CA TYR A 190 1.85 8.53 -16.69
C TYR A 190 2.68 9.30 -17.73
N SER A 191 2.89 8.74 -18.92
CA SER A 191 3.56 9.47 -20.01
C SER A 191 2.77 10.69 -20.49
N THR A 192 1.43 10.66 -20.39
CA THR A 192 0.59 11.83 -20.74
C THR A 192 0.61 12.95 -19.71
N LEU A 193 0.95 12.65 -18.46
CA LEU A 193 0.89 13.61 -17.35
C LEU A 193 2.06 14.61 -17.31
N SER A 194 3.09 14.44 -18.17
CA SER A 194 4.30 15.29 -18.18
C SER A 194 4.87 15.48 -16.76
N LEU A 195 4.97 14.38 -16.01
CA LEU A 195 5.43 14.43 -14.63
C LEU A 195 6.87 15.01 -14.57
N PRO A 196 7.17 15.87 -13.58
CA PRO A 196 8.54 16.28 -13.29
C PRO A 196 9.42 15.05 -13.10
N SER A 197 10.70 15.13 -13.52
CA SER A 197 11.66 14.02 -13.35
C SER A 197 11.73 13.50 -11.92
N GLU A 198 11.57 14.40 -10.93
CA GLU A 198 11.51 14.06 -9.50
C GLU A 198 10.34 13.11 -9.18
N MET A 199 9.18 13.29 -9.81
CA MET A 199 7.99 12.45 -9.61
C MET A 199 8.05 11.16 -10.44
N ALA A 200 8.84 11.16 -11.52
CA ALA A 200 9.14 9.98 -12.31
C ALA A 200 10.21 9.08 -11.66
N SER A 201 10.93 9.58 -10.65
CA SER A 201 11.93 8.79 -9.92
C SER A 201 11.29 7.62 -9.19
N SER A 202 11.97 6.48 -9.21
CA SER A 202 11.58 5.35 -8.39
C SER A 202 12.00 5.62 -6.95
N TRP A 203 11.09 5.39 -6.00
CA TRP A 203 11.36 5.48 -4.56
C TRP A 203 12.10 4.24 -4.04
N LEU A 204 12.81 3.53 -4.92
CA LEU A 204 13.54 2.31 -4.60
C LEU A 204 15.04 2.61 -4.67
N ASN A 205 15.80 2.08 -3.72
CA ASN A 205 17.26 2.10 -3.79
C ASN A 205 17.72 1.05 -4.80
N MET A 206 17.96 1.46 -6.05
CA MET A 206 18.25 0.54 -7.17
C MET A 206 19.47 -0.34 -6.95
N ASP A 207 20.45 0.13 -6.17
CA ASP A 207 21.67 -0.62 -5.86
C ASP A 207 21.39 -1.91 -5.07
N LYS A 208 20.25 -1.98 -4.37
CA LYS A 208 19.84 -3.17 -3.61
C LYS A 208 19.15 -4.24 -4.47
N TYR A 209 18.81 -3.91 -5.72
CA TYR A 209 18.08 -4.80 -6.62
C TYR A 209 19.00 -5.36 -7.70
N THR A 210 19.94 -6.24 -7.28
CA THR A 210 20.88 -6.92 -8.18
C THR A 210 20.34 -8.23 -8.75
N TYR A 211 19.25 -8.75 -8.20
CA TYR A 211 18.51 -9.93 -8.66
C TYR A 211 17.01 -9.69 -8.47
N LEU A 212 16.19 -10.29 -9.32
CA LEU A 212 14.75 -10.10 -9.22
C LEU A 212 14.16 -10.98 -8.12
N PHE A 213 14.45 -12.28 -8.21
CA PHE A 213 13.97 -13.32 -7.31
C PHE A 213 15.13 -13.97 -6.61
N HIS A 214 14.91 -14.42 -5.38
CA HIS A 214 15.95 -15.12 -4.65
C HIS A 214 16.33 -16.43 -5.37
N PRO A 215 17.63 -16.76 -5.47
CA PRO A 215 18.06 -18.02 -6.05
C PRO A 215 17.38 -19.22 -5.37
N SER A 216 16.91 -20.18 -6.15
CA SER A 216 16.20 -21.38 -5.67
C SER A 216 17.02 -22.24 -4.69
N SER A 217 18.35 -22.04 -4.64
CA SER A 217 19.25 -22.67 -3.68
C SER A 217 19.02 -22.20 -2.23
N GLN A 218 18.38 -21.04 -2.03
CA GLN A 218 18.04 -20.54 -0.70
C GLN A 218 16.78 -21.22 -0.19
N ARG A 219 16.91 -22.01 0.89
CA ARG A 219 15.73 -22.56 1.58
C ARG A 219 14.96 -21.43 2.26
N LYS A 220 13.76 -21.13 1.78
CA LYS A 220 12.82 -20.14 2.35
C LYS A 220 13.43 -18.73 2.45
N PRO A 221 13.76 -18.10 1.32
CA PRO A 221 14.46 -16.81 1.31
C PRO A 221 13.69 -15.70 2.03
N LEU A 222 12.36 -15.78 2.05
CA LEU A 222 11.47 -14.86 2.75
C LEU A 222 11.42 -15.07 4.27
N GLN A 223 12.14 -16.04 4.84
CA GLN A 223 12.12 -16.36 6.29
C GLN A 223 13.47 -16.12 6.96
N ALA A 224 14.33 -15.28 6.36
CA ALA A 224 15.65 -14.98 6.89
C ALA A 224 15.58 -14.18 8.21
N PHE A 225 14.65 -13.23 8.30
CA PHE A 225 14.48 -12.35 9.46
C PHE A 225 13.02 -12.31 9.91
N HIS A 226 12.79 -11.85 11.15
CA HIS A 226 11.47 -11.82 11.77
C HIS A 226 11.25 -10.55 12.61
N PRO A 227 11.16 -9.37 11.96
CA PRO A 227 10.84 -8.12 12.64
C PRO A 227 9.48 -8.17 13.32
N TYR A 228 9.34 -7.36 14.37
CA TYR A 228 8.05 -7.14 15.01
C TYR A 228 7.10 -6.39 14.08
N THR A 229 5.86 -6.85 14.05
CA THR A 229 4.78 -6.09 13.42
C THR A 229 4.28 -5.01 14.38
N GLN A 230 3.94 -3.87 13.82
CA GLN A 230 3.32 -2.76 14.52
C GLN A 230 1.84 -2.65 14.13
N LEU A 231 1.01 -2.22 15.07
CA LEU A 231 -0.40 -1.97 14.87
C LEU A 231 -0.67 -0.47 14.90
N TYR A 232 -1.01 0.09 13.75
CA TYR A 232 -1.30 1.50 13.57
C TYR A 232 -2.80 1.73 13.55
N ARG A 233 -3.30 2.70 14.30
CA ARG A 233 -4.71 3.09 14.27
C ARG A 233 -4.92 4.23 13.28
N LEU A 234 -5.70 3.96 12.24
CA LEU A 234 -6.30 4.98 11.39
C LEU A 234 -7.73 5.23 11.83
N ALA A 235 -8.25 6.42 11.52
CA ALA A 235 -9.62 6.83 11.85
C ALA A 235 -10.72 5.82 11.42
N LYS A 236 -10.45 4.93 10.45
CA LYS A 236 -11.42 3.96 9.93
C LYS A 236 -10.92 2.50 9.92
N ALA A 237 -9.70 2.21 10.36
CA ALA A 237 -9.22 0.84 10.55
C ALA A 237 -7.88 0.80 11.25
N ASP A 238 -7.60 -0.34 11.87
CA ASP A 238 -6.27 -0.67 12.31
C ASP A 238 -5.48 -1.35 11.18
N ILE A 239 -4.18 -1.09 11.14
CA ILE A 239 -3.27 -1.54 10.11
C ILE A 239 -2.08 -2.23 10.74
N TRP A 240 -1.80 -3.45 10.28
CA TRP A 240 -0.60 -4.18 10.64
C TRP A 240 0.50 -3.91 9.62
N SER A 241 1.71 -3.62 10.09
CA SER A 241 2.85 -3.42 9.20
C SER A 241 4.16 -3.69 9.92
N VAL A 242 5.15 -4.25 9.22
CA VAL A 242 6.55 -4.26 9.65
C VAL A 242 7.29 -2.98 9.23
N ILE A 243 6.79 -2.28 8.22
CA ILE A 243 7.36 -1.02 7.74
C ILE A 243 6.89 0.10 8.68
N PRO A 244 7.81 0.89 9.25
CA PRO A 244 7.45 1.97 10.16
C PRO A 244 6.66 3.05 9.43
N ALA A 245 5.71 3.67 10.12
CA ALA A 245 5.13 4.93 9.65
C ALA A 245 6.20 6.03 9.70
N PHE A 246 6.18 6.94 8.73
CA PHE A 246 7.03 8.12 8.77
C PHE A 246 6.76 8.94 10.04
N PRO A 247 7.79 9.54 10.66
CA PRO A 247 7.64 10.28 11.91
C PRO A 247 6.83 11.58 11.72
N ASP A 248 6.29 12.11 12.82
CA ASP A 248 5.42 13.31 12.81
C ASP A 248 6.14 14.59 12.35
N ASN A 249 7.47 14.63 12.45
CA ASN A 249 8.31 15.71 11.92
C ASN A 249 8.63 15.55 10.43
N SER A 250 8.01 14.61 9.72
CA SER A 250 8.12 14.47 8.27
C SER A 250 6.91 15.06 7.55
N ALA A 251 7.13 15.66 6.38
CA ALA A 251 6.08 16.19 5.51
C ALA A 251 6.15 15.55 4.11
N PRO A 252 5.00 15.27 3.48
CA PRO A 252 4.98 14.84 2.09
C PRO A 252 5.51 15.94 1.17
N ILE A 253 6.01 15.56 -0.01
CA ILE A 253 6.38 16.53 -1.06
C ILE A 253 5.16 17.39 -1.37
N PRO A 254 5.26 18.73 -1.31
CA PRO A 254 4.16 19.60 -1.69
C PRO A 254 3.73 19.31 -3.13
N ARG A 255 2.46 18.94 -3.33
CA ARG A 255 1.90 18.80 -4.69
C ARG A 255 2.12 20.11 -5.44
N ARG A 256 2.95 20.09 -6.48
CA ARG A 256 2.90 21.14 -7.50
C ARG A 256 1.53 20.98 -8.16
N ARG A 257 0.68 22.01 -8.09
CA ARG A 257 -0.58 21.99 -8.84
C ARG A 257 -0.22 21.67 -10.29
N PRO A 258 -0.87 20.66 -10.91
CA PRO A 258 -0.74 20.48 -12.34
C PRO A 258 -0.98 21.83 -13.00
N PRO A 259 -0.21 22.22 -14.04
CA PRO A 259 -0.59 23.38 -14.83
C PRO A 259 -2.06 23.19 -15.23
N LEU A 260 -2.92 24.15 -14.84
CA LEU A 260 -4.35 24.11 -15.15
C LEU A 260 -4.49 23.75 -16.62
N ASN A 261 -5.27 22.70 -16.91
CA ASN A 261 -5.52 22.30 -18.28
C ASN A 261 -6.06 23.53 -19.02
N PRO A 262 -5.44 23.99 -20.13
CA PRO A 262 -5.90 25.18 -20.84
C PRO A 262 -7.37 25.10 -21.26
N ARG A 263 -7.93 23.89 -21.38
CA ARG A 263 -9.35 23.64 -21.67
C ARG A 263 -10.28 23.87 -20.47
N GLU A 264 -9.76 23.81 -19.25
CA GLU A 264 -10.51 24.07 -18.00
C GLU A 264 -10.46 25.54 -17.57
N LEU A 265 -9.54 26.33 -18.16
CA LEU A 265 -9.61 27.79 -18.14
C LEU A 265 -10.80 28.23 -19.01
N LYS A 266 -12.02 28.03 -18.51
CA LYS A 266 -13.18 28.78 -19.01
C LYS A 266 -12.79 30.25 -18.88
N PRO A 267 -12.83 31.05 -19.96
CA PRO A 267 -12.57 32.48 -19.85
C PRO A 267 -13.55 33.02 -18.81
N GLU A 268 -13.03 33.46 -17.66
CA GLU A 268 -13.84 34.14 -16.67
C GLU A 268 -14.54 35.28 -17.42
N SER A 269 -15.86 35.14 -17.58
CA SER A 269 -16.68 36.18 -18.15
C SER A 269 -16.56 37.37 -17.21
N LYS A 270 -15.72 38.33 -17.61
CA LYS A 270 -15.48 39.55 -16.84
C LYS A 270 -16.84 40.07 -16.37
N PRO A 271 -17.11 40.13 -15.05
CA PRO A 271 -18.39 40.61 -14.56
C PRO A 271 -18.58 42.03 -15.11
N LYS A 272 -19.68 42.23 -15.86
CA LYS A 272 -20.06 43.55 -16.36
C LYS A 272 -20.05 44.54 -15.19
N PRO A 273 -19.40 45.70 -15.31
CA PRO A 273 -19.32 46.66 -14.23
C PRO A 273 -20.72 47.13 -13.85
N LYS A 274 -21.23 46.65 -12.70
CA LYS A 274 -22.41 47.24 -12.07
C LYS A 274 -21.96 48.57 -11.45
N GLN A 275 -22.40 49.68 -12.06
CA GLN A 275 -22.30 51.01 -11.47
C GLN A 275 -22.95 50.98 -10.08
N THR A 276 -22.12 50.95 -9.04
CA THR A 276 -22.54 51.03 -7.65
C THR A 276 -22.13 52.40 -7.12
N LYS A 277 -23.07 53.08 -6.47
CA LYS A 277 -22.88 54.40 -5.88
C LYS A 277 -21.70 54.39 -4.90
N PRO A 278 -20.94 55.50 -4.79
CA PRO A 278 -19.78 55.60 -3.91
C PRO A 278 -20.19 55.37 -2.46
N GLN A 279 -19.77 54.24 -1.88
CA GLN A 279 -19.84 54.02 -0.44
C GLN A 279 -18.65 54.69 0.26
N PRO A 280 -18.84 55.21 1.49
CA PRO A 280 -17.78 55.81 2.28
C PRO A 280 -16.66 54.80 2.57
N ARG A 281 -15.41 55.24 2.39
CA ARG A 281 -14.18 54.46 2.60
C ARG A 281 -14.14 53.93 4.04
N ARG A 282 -14.52 52.68 4.24
CA ARG A 282 -14.15 51.90 5.43
C ARG A 282 -12.69 51.48 5.30
N SER A 283 -11.94 51.67 6.37
CA SER A 283 -10.55 51.22 6.49
C SER A 283 -10.43 49.73 6.15
N PRO A 284 -9.37 49.32 5.44
CA PRO A 284 -9.22 47.93 5.02
C PRO A 284 -9.19 47.02 6.26
N PRO A 285 -10.00 45.96 6.30
CA PRO A 285 -9.94 44.98 7.38
C PRO A 285 -8.54 44.39 7.44
N LYS A 286 -7.98 44.31 8.65
CA LYS A 286 -6.69 43.65 8.89
C LYS A 286 -6.71 42.28 8.20
N PRO A 287 -5.68 41.92 7.41
CA PRO A 287 -5.64 40.63 6.73
C PRO A 287 -5.79 39.53 7.77
N LYS A 288 -6.85 38.73 7.65
CA LYS A 288 -7.00 37.52 8.45
C LYS A 288 -5.79 36.63 8.13
N PRO A 289 -5.11 36.06 9.13
CA PRO A 289 -4.06 35.09 8.87
C PRO A 289 -4.61 34.02 7.93
N LEU A 290 -3.90 33.80 6.83
CA LEU A 290 -4.29 32.77 5.86
C LEU A 290 -4.33 31.43 6.62
N PRO A 291 -5.42 30.67 6.52
CA PRO A 291 -5.43 29.31 7.07
C PRO A 291 -4.24 28.55 6.47
N PRO A 292 -3.61 27.64 7.24
CA PRO A 292 -2.52 26.83 6.72
C PRO A 292 -2.99 26.17 5.41
N LEU A 293 -2.23 26.41 4.35
CA LEU A 293 -2.61 26.07 2.96
C LEU A 293 -2.79 24.57 2.72
N ILE A 294 -2.38 23.72 3.68
CA ILE A 294 -2.47 22.27 3.60
C ILE A 294 -3.01 21.77 4.95
N PRO A 295 -4.21 21.18 5.00
CA PRO A 295 -4.68 20.52 6.21
C PRO A 295 -3.70 19.40 6.57
N LYS A 296 -3.19 19.42 7.81
CA LYS A 296 -2.32 18.34 8.30
C LYS A 296 -3.06 17.01 8.18
N PRO A 297 -2.43 15.94 7.65
CA PRO A 297 -3.01 14.61 7.68
C PRO A 297 -3.40 14.25 9.11
N THR A 298 -4.50 13.51 9.27
CA THR A 298 -4.87 12.97 10.59
C THR A 298 -3.69 12.13 11.10
N PRO A 299 -3.19 12.37 12.32
CA PRO A 299 -2.11 11.57 12.89
C PRO A 299 -2.43 10.08 12.84
N ILE A 300 -1.40 9.27 12.58
CA ILE A 300 -1.49 7.82 12.78
C ILE A 300 -0.93 7.52 14.16
N GLU A 301 -1.68 6.79 14.98
CA GLU A 301 -1.24 6.45 16.33
C GLU A 301 -0.78 5.00 16.39
N LEU A 302 0.39 4.76 16.99
CA LEU A 302 0.83 3.41 17.33
C LEU A 302 -0.03 2.87 18.49
N SER A 303 -0.59 1.68 18.31
CA SER A 303 -1.40 1.03 19.33
C SER A 303 -0.53 0.55 20.49
N THR A 304 -1.04 0.69 21.72
CA THR A 304 -0.42 0.13 22.93
C THR A 304 -0.23 -1.39 22.82
N SER A 305 0.77 -1.94 23.52
CA SER A 305 1.04 -3.39 23.56
C SER A 305 -0.17 -4.24 23.91
N PHE A 306 -0.97 -3.81 24.91
CA PHE A 306 -2.19 -4.52 25.32
C PHE A 306 -3.25 -4.61 24.21
N VAL A 307 -3.53 -3.48 23.53
CA VAL A 307 -4.50 -3.49 22.42
C VAL A 307 -3.96 -4.29 21.23
N ARG A 308 -2.65 -4.20 20.97
CA ARG A 308 -2.00 -5.01 19.93
C ARG A 308 -2.12 -6.50 20.20
N GLU A 309 -1.84 -6.96 21.41
CA GLU A 309 -1.95 -8.38 21.80
C GLU A 309 -3.37 -8.92 21.56
N ARG A 310 -4.41 -8.15 21.92
CA ARG A 310 -5.80 -8.52 21.70
C ARG A 310 -6.25 -8.51 20.24
N ALA A 311 -5.51 -7.81 19.38
CA ALA A 311 -5.76 -7.75 17.95
C ALA A 311 -5.01 -8.85 17.16
N LEU A 312 -4.16 -9.66 17.81
CA LEU A 312 -3.50 -10.79 17.17
C LEU A 312 -4.52 -11.84 16.72
N LEU A 313 -4.31 -12.44 15.56
CA LEU A 313 -5.18 -13.51 15.04
C LEU A 313 -5.24 -14.69 15.98
N SER A 314 -4.12 -15.08 16.59
CA SER A 314 -4.08 -16.16 17.58
C SER A 314 -4.93 -15.86 18.81
N TYR A 315 -4.91 -14.62 19.29
CA TYR A 315 -5.75 -14.17 20.40
C TYR A 315 -7.23 -14.21 20.01
N ILE A 316 -7.56 -13.62 18.86
CA ILE A 316 -8.93 -13.56 18.33
C ILE A 316 -9.49 -14.98 18.13
N ILE A 317 -8.75 -15.86 17.43
CA ILE A 317 -9.18 -17.23 17.15
C ILE A 317 -9.47 -17.99 18.43
N LYS A 318 -8.62 -17.84 19.46
CA LYS A 318 -8.68 -18.61 20.70
C LYS A 318 -9.69 -18.08 21.73
N TYR A 319 -9.85 -16.76 21.82
CA TYR A 319 -10.58 -16.14 22.94
C TYR A 319 -11.86 -15.41 22.53
N THR A 320 -12.13 -15.27 21.24
CA THR A 320 -13.39 -14.67 20.78
C THR A 320 -14.28 -15.73 20.16
N GLN A 321 -15.46 -15.95 20.74
CA GLN A 321 -16.55 -16.69 20.07
C GLN A 321 -17.16 -15.87 18.92
N ASP A 322 -16.78 -14.60 18.82
CA ASP A 322 -17.16 -13.71 17.74
C ASP A 322 -16.48 -14.16 16.44
N TYR A 323 -17.32 -14.41 15.44
CA TYR A 323 -16.89 -14.65 14.08
C TYR A 323 -16.21 -13.37 13.57
N THR A 324 -14.88 -13.34 13.57
CA THR A 324 -14.19 -12.44 12.66
C THR A 324 -14.49 -12.91 11.26
N VAL A 325 -15.30 -12.14 10.53
CA VAL A 325 -15.52 -12.27 9.09
C VAL A 325 -14.16 -12.39 8.44
N GLY A 326 -13.79 -13.62 8.17
CA GLY A 326 -12.46 -13.97 7.74
C GLY A 326 -12.40 -13.98 6.22
N PRO A 327 -11.21 -13.96 5.63
CA PRO A 327 -10.99 -14.28 4.21
C PRO A 327 -11.56 -15.63 3.78
N LEU A 328 -11.83 -16.55 4.71
CA LEU A 328 -12.68 -17.70 4.44
C LEU A 328 -14.10 -17.25 4.03
N ASP A 329 -14.77 -16.36 4.78
CA ASP A 329 -16.11 -15.84 4.43
C ASP A 329 -16.16 -15.00 3.14
N TYR A 330 -15.04 -14.44 2.66
CA TYR A 330 -15.00 -13.75 1.35
C TYR A 330 -15.10 -14.72 0.17
N CYS A 331 -14.79 -15.99 0.41
CA CYS A 331 -14.92 -17.08 -0.55
C CYS A 331 -16.26 -17.85 -0.41
N GLY A 332 -17.09 -17.53 0.60
CA GLY A 332 -18.39 -18.17 0.81
C GLY A 332 -19.27 -17.37 1.77
N ILE A 333 -20.39 -16.85 1.27
CA ILE A 333 -21.41 -16.18 2.08
C ILE A 333 -21.99 -17.18 3.10
N ALA A 334 -21.47 -17.19 4.33
CA ALA A 334 -22.01 -18.02 5.40
C ALA A 334 -23.34 -17.44 5.94
N ARG A 335 -24.45 -18.15 5.75
CA ARG A 335 -25.68 -17.97 6.57
C ARG A 335 -25.68 -18.97 7.72
N ARG A 336 -26.05 -18.48 8.90
CA ARG A 336 -26.27 -19.31 10.10
C ARG A 336 -27.45 -20.25 9.85
N ILE A 337 -27.19 -21.53 9.59
CA ILE A 337 -28.22 -22.56 9.66
C ILE A 337 -28.44 -22.85 11.14
N LYS A 338 -29.52 -22.30 11.72
CA LYS A 338 -30.07 -22.84 12.96
C LYS A 338 -30.66 -24.21 12.62
N GLY A 339 -30.11 -25.26 13.21
CA GLY A 339 -30.62 -26.61 13.04
C GLY A 339 -32.09 -26.73 13.45
N ARG A 340 -32.82 -27.47 12.61
CA ARG A 340 -33.85 -28.46 12.97
C ARG A 340 -33.63 -29.59 11.97
N GLY A 341 -33.37 -30.85 12.33
CA GLY A 341 -33.70 -31.48 13.59
C GLY A 341 -35.21 -31.48 13.81
N GLU A 342 -35.98 -31.87 12.78
CA GLU A 342 -37.29 -32.51 12.89
C GLU A 342 -37.63 -33.12 11.51
N ASP A 343 -37.96 -34.40 11.55
CA ASP A 343 -38.19 -35.37 10.47
C ASP A 343 -38.99 -34.87 9.25
N VAL A 344 -38.51 -35.20 8.03
CA VAL A 344 -39.27 -35.80 6.91
C VAL A 344 -38.35 -36.68 6.07
#